data_AF-A0A7L0FU98-F1
#
_entry.id   AF-A0A7L0FU98-F1
#
_cell.length_a   1.000
_cell.length_b   1.000
_cell.length_c   1.000
_cell.angle_alpha   90.00
_cell.angle_beta   90.00
_cell.angle_gamma   90.00
#
_symmetry.space_group_name_H-M   'P 1'
#
loop_
_entity.id
_entity.type
_entity.pdbx_description
1 polymer ?
#
loop_
_entity_poly.entity_id
_entity_poly.type
_entity_poly.pdbx_seq_one_letter_code
_entity_poly.pdbx_strand_id
1 'polypeptide(L)'
;ELRARHGLRVFALERSCCYEALLLDEERGRLFAGAQNHLLSLGLDDISQWDRKIYWPAPVEWREECNWAGKDITAECMNFVKILHPYNRTHLYACGTGAFHPVCAFVEAGQHAEVSPPLALPPHPPAATACPPPVLTPLQEPVFKLDPRRTEDGKGKSPYDPQHAAASVLVGEELYSGVATDLMGRDFTIFRSLGRRPSIRTEQHDSRWLNEPKFVAVFWVPESEDPDDDKIYFFFRETAVERQQGLGKTSFARIGQICRNDVGGQRSLVNKWTTFLKARLVCAVPGPNGADTHFDELRDVFLLQTRDKRNPLVYAIFSTSSSVFQGSAVCVYTMADIRRAFLGPFAHKEGPNYQWVSYQGRVPYPRPGMCPSKTFGTFGSTKDFPDEVIQFARHHPLMYNPVLPHGQRPLFLQAAVPYTFTRIVVDRVTAADGHYDDPQPHFSLPADVGTVLKVVSVPKESWHHVEPLLLEELQVFQDASPVTSLQLSSKRQQLYAGSLTALAQLPLHRCGAYGKACAECCLARDPYCAWDGTACTRYVPNTKR
;
A
#
# COMPACT_ATOMS: atom_id res chain seq x y z
N GLU A 1 2.50 4.58 -31.71
CA GLU A 1 1.10 4.09 -31.79
C GLU A 1 0.37 4.05 -30.45
N LEU A 2 0.99 3.53 -29.36
CA LEU A 2 0.38 3.49 -28.01
C LEU A 2 -0.19 4.83 -27.49
N ARG A 3 0.59 5.92 -27.56
CA ARG A 3 0.12 7.27 -27.16
C ARG A 3 -1.09 7.78 -27.96
N ALA A 4 -1.16 7.47 -29.25
CA ALA A 4 -2.21 7.97 -30.14
C ALA A 4 -3.48 7.12 -30.13
N ARG A 5 -3.38 5.80 -29.88
CA ARG A 5 -4.52 4.87 -29.90
C ARG A 5 -5.06 4.47 -28.51
N HIS A 6 -4.26 4.56 -27.45
CA HIS A 6 -4.62 3.98 -26.14
C HIS A 6 -4.85 5.01 -25.03
N GLY A 7 -4.85 6.30 -25.33
CA GLY A 7 -5.05 7.36 -24.33
C GLY A 7 -3.95 7.41 -23.26
N LEU A 8 -2.78 6.84 -23.56
CA LEU A 8 -1.62 6.84 -22.67
C LEU A 8 -0.96 8.21 -22.65
N ARG A 9 -0.94 8.84 -21.48
CA ARG A 9 -0.20 10.09 -21.21
C ARG A 9 0.99 9.78 -20.34
N VAL A 10 2.12 10.44 -20.63
CA VAL A 10 3.39 10.21 -19.93
C VAL A 10 3.96 11.55 -19.49
N PHE A 11 4.49 11.59 -18.28
CA PHE A 11 5.20 12.73 -17.72
C PHE A 11 6.60 12.29 -17.28
N ALA A 12 7.62 13.08 -17.60
CA ALA A 12 8.97 12.88 -17.11
C ALA A 12 9.64 14.24 -16.87
N LEU A 13 10.44 14.33 -15.81
CA LEU A 13 11.22 15.51 -15.47
C LEU A 13 12.68 15.31 -15.86
N GLU A 14 13.26 16.30 -16.54
CA GLU A 14 14.70 16.30 -16.84
C GLU A 14 15.54 16.27 -15.56
N ARG A 15 16.60 15.45 -15.55
CA ARG A 15 17.54 15.31 -14.44
C ARG A 15 16.90 14.91 -13.10
N SER A 16 15.82 14.14 -13.16
CA SER A 16 15.18 13.51 -12.01
C SER A 16 14.72 12.09 -12.40
N CYS A 17 14.45 11.27 -11.40
CA CYS A 17 14.03 9.88 -11.56
C CYS A 17 13.10 9.48 -10.41
N CYS A 18 12.75 8.19 -10.40
CA CYS A 18 12.41 7.47 -9.19
C CYS A 18 11.06 7.91 -8.62
N TYR A 19 10.01 7.78 -9.42
CA TYR A 19 8.64 8.20 -9.12
C TYR A 19 7.90 7.15 -8.26
N GLU A 20 8.45 6.83 -7.09
CA GLU A 20 7.97 5.73 -6.24
C GLU A 20 6.85 6.14 -5.27
N ALA A 21 6.82 7.40 -4.85
CA ALA A 21 5.84 7.91 -3.88
C ALA A 21 4.70 8.63 -4.62
N LEU A 22 3.55 7.97 -4.80
CA LEU A 22 2.36 8.56 -5.42
C LEU A 22 1.23 8.73 -4.41
N LEU A 23 0.61 9.91 -4.42
CA LEU A 23 -0.58 10.22 -3.65
C LEU A 23 -1.67 10.77 -4.59
N LEU A 24 -2.71 9.97 -4.79
CA LEU A 24 -3.90 10.36 -5.55
C LEU A 24 -4.86 11.15 -4.64
N ASP A 25 -5.17 12.38 -5.04
CA ASP A 25 -6.12 13.25 -4.36
C ASP A 25 -7.25 13.64 -5.32
N GLU A 26 -8.34 12.86 -5.29
CA GLU A 26 -9.50 13.11 -6.15
C GLU A 26 -10.25 14.40 -5.81
N GLU A 27 -10.18 14.84 -4.54
CA GLU A 27 -10.90 16.03 -4.06
C GLU A 27 -10.26 17.31 -4.57
N ARG A 28 -8.92 17.36 -4.60
CA ARG A 28 -8.17 18.46 -5.23
C ARG A 28 -8.05 18.31 -6.74
N GLY A 29 -8.38 17.13 -7.29
CA GLY A 29 -8.14 16.84 -8.70
C GLY A 29 -6.65 16.72 -9.03
N ARG A 30 -5.83 16.27 -8.07
CA ARG A 30 -4.36 16.26 -8.17
C ARG A 30 -3.76 14.86 -7.98
N LEU A 31 -2.71 14.57 -8.74
CA LEU A 31 -1.77 13.50 -8.44
C LEU A 31 -0.50 14.16 -7.90
N PHE A 32 -0.19 13.91 -6.63
CA PHE A 32 1.09 14.30 -6.06
C PHE A 32 2.09 13.17 -6.22
N ALA A 33 3.32 13.50 -6.62
CA ALA A 33 4.38 12.53 -6.81
C ALA A 33 5.69 13.00 -6.17
N GLY A 34 6.34 12.11 -5.43
CA GLY A 34 7.71 12.26 -4.97
C GLY A 34 8.69 11.66 -5.98
N ALA A 35 9.76 12.38 -6.25
CA ALA A 35 10.84 11.98 -7.15
C ALA A 35 12.20 12.37 -6.55
N GLN A 36 13.29 12.09 -7.27
CA GLN A 36 14.62 12.58 -6.90
C GLN A 36 14.66 14.11 -6.89
N ASN A 37 14.96 14.68 -5.72
CA ASN A 37 15.04 16.10 -5.39
C ASN A 37 13.76 16.91 -5.64
N HIS A 38 12.63 16.26 -5.91
CA HIS A 38 11.42 16.96 -6.36
C HIS A 38 10.15 16.39 -5.75
N LEU A 39 9.21 17.30 -5.49
CA LEU A 39 7.80 17.00 -5.30
C LEU A 39 7.03 17.62 -6.47
N LEU A 40 6.06 16.87 -6.98
CA LEU A 40 5.26 17.23 -8.15
C LEU A 40 3.80 17.30 -7.77
N SER A 41 3.07 18.23 -8.38
CA SER A 41 1.62 18.30 -8.36
C SER A 41 1.13 18.35 -9.80
N LEU A 42 0.47 17.28 -10.23
CA LEU A 42 0.00 17.07 -11.60
C LEU A 42 -1.52 17.07 -11.63
N GLY A 43 -2.12 17.58 -12.71
CA GLY A 43 -3.58 17.53 -12.89
C GLY A 43 -4.06 16.11 -13.20
N LEU A 44 -5.14 15.65 -12.57
CA LEU A 44 -5.68 14.32 -12.85
C LEU A 44 -6.33 14.21 -14.24
N ASP A 45 -6.70 15.34 -14.84
CA ASP A 45 -7.29 15.38 -16.19
C ASP A 45 -6.24 15.07 -17.26
N ASP A 46 -5.01 15.55 -17.12
CA ASP A 46 -3.88 15.27 -18.01
C ASP A 46 -2.55 15.46 -17.27
N ILE A 47 -1.90 14.35 -16.90
CA ILE A 47 -0.62 14.41 -16.17
C ILE A 47 0.55 14.93 -17.03
N SER A 48 0.42 14.92 -18.36
CA SER A 48 1.48 15.35 -19.27
C SER A 48 1.60 16.87 -19.34
N GLN A 49 0.54 17.56 -18.93
CA GLN A 49 0.57 19.01 -18.81
C GLN A 49 1.37 19.39 -17.57
N TRP A 50 2.40 20.20 -17.81
CA TRP A 50 3.23 20.72 -16.74
C TRP A 50 2.41 21.66 -15.85
N ASP A 51 2.35 21.36 -14.55
CA ASP A 51 1.61 22.20 -13.60
C ASP A 51 2.56 22.80 -12.54
N ARG A 52 2.93 22.05 -11.49
CA ARG A 52 3.77 22.58 -10.39
C ARG A 52 4.83 21.59 -9.89
N LYS A 53 6.01 22.10 -9.57
CA LYS A 53 7.10 21.36 -8.90
C LYS A 53 7.67 22.15 -7.73
N ILE A 54 8.13 21.43 -6.73
CA ILE A 54 8.98 21.95 -5.65
C ILE A 54 10.33 21.27 -5.79
N TYR A 55 11.40 22.07 -5.85
CA TYR A 55 12.76 21.56 -5.77
C TYR A 55 13.16 21.43 -4.29
N TRP A 56 13.39 20.21 -3.84
CA TRP A 56 13.70 19.85 -2.46
C TRP A 56 14.93 18.92 -2.41
N PRO A 57 16.14 19.43 -2.75
CA PRO A 57 17.38 18.66 -2.66
C PRO A 57 17.89 18.56 -1.22
N ALA A 58 18.86 17.67 -1.00
CA ALA A 58 19.67 17.71 0.21
C ALA A 58 20.62 18.93 0.21
N PRO A 59 20.91 19.54 1.38
CA PRO A 59 21.96 20.56 1.53
C PRO A 59 23.30 20.10 0.98
N VAL A 60 24.13 21.05 0.52
CA VAL A 60 25.44 20.73 -0.06
C VAL A 60 26.34 20.03 0.95
N GLU A 61 26.31 20.45 2.22
CA GLU A 61 27.14 19.83 3.27
C GLU A 61 26.81 18.33 3.43
N TRP A 62 25.52 17.96 3.48
CA TRP A 62 25.12 16.55 3.59
C TRP A 62 25.50 15.73 2.36
N ARG A 63 25.50 16.34 1.17
CA ARG A 63 25.93 15.67 -0.06
C ARG A 63 27.43 15.43 -0.07
N GLU A 64 28.22 16.36 0.45
CA GLU A 64 29.66 16.20 0.63
C GLU A 64 29.97 15.14 1.68
N GLU A 65 29.28 15.14 2.82
CA GLU A 65 29.40 14.12 3.87
C GLU A 65 29.05 12.71 3.33
N CYS A 66 27.95 12.58 2.59
CA CYS A 66 27.55 11.34 1.94
C CYS A 66 28.62 10.83 0.96
N ASN A 67 29.23 11.73 0.18
CA ASN A 67 30.30 11.39 -0.76
C ASN A 67 31.60 11.01 -0.04
N TRP A 68 31.96 11.69 1.05
CA TRP A 68 33.10 11.31 1.91
C TRP A 68 32.89 9.95 2.60
N ALA A 69 31.63 9.56 2.84
CA ALA A 69 31.27 8.22 3.30
C ALA A 69 31.37 7.14 2.18
N GLY A 70 31.80 7.51 0.97
CA GLY A 70 32.05 6.59 -0.15
C GLY A 70 30.82 6.23 -0.98
N LYS A 71 29.71 6.97 -0.84
CA LYS A 71 28.48 6.80 -1.63
C LYS A 71 28.54 7.58 -2.94
N ASP A 72 27.79 7.14 -3.95
CA ASP A 72 27.78 7.79 -5.27
C ASP A 72 27.09 9.17 -5.23
N ILE A 73 27.83 10.22 -5.62
CA ILE A 73 27.34 11.61 -5.58
C ILE A 73 26.11 11.86 -6.48
N THR A 74 25.92 11.07 -7.53
CA THR A 74 24.86 11.23 -8.53
C THR A 74 23.67 10.31 -8.29
N ALA A 75 23.93 9.06 -7.88
CA ALA A 75 22.93 8.02 -7.72
C ALA A 75 22.41 7.87 -6.29
N GLU A 76 23.21 8.24 -5.28
CA GLU A 76 22.92 7.97 -3.86
C GLU A 76 22.79 9.25 -3.03
N CYS A 77 23.69 10.23 -3.21
CA CYS A 77 23.76 11.46 -2.42
C CYS A 77 22.78 12.55 -2.89
N MET A 78 21.51 12.18 -2.99
CA MET A 78 20.40 13.03 -3.38
C MET A 78 19.22 12.80 -2.43
N ASN A 79 18.24 13.70 -2.44
CA ASN A 79 17.01 13.49 -1.67
C ASN A 79 15.99 12.71 -2.50
N PHE A 80 15.78 11.44 -2.19
CA PHE A 80 14.74 10.63 -2.83
C PHE A 80 13.49 10.65 -1.94
N VAL A 81 12.40 11.24 -2.43
CA VAL A 81 11.14 11.27 -1.67
C VAL A 81 10.55 9.86 -1.61
N LYS A 82 10.39 9.32 -0.40
CA LYS A 82 9.94 7.95 -0.15
C LYS A 82 8.54 7.87 0.44
N ILE A 83 8.07 8.94 1.09
CA ILE A 83 6.77 8.97 1.76
C ILE A 83 6.04 10.25 1.37
N LEU A 84 4.74 10.10 1.11
CA LEU A 84 3.83 11.20 0.84
C LEU A 84 2.43 10.85 1.37
N HIS A 85 1.93 11.63 2.33
CA HIS A 85 0.61 11.41 2.95
C HIS A 85 -0.17 12.72 3.07
N PRO A 86 -1.52 12.68 3.04
CA PRO A 86 -2.33 13.83 3.41
C PRO A 86 -2.25 14.05 4.93
N TYR A 87 -1.76 15.20 5.38
CA TYR A 87 -1.62 15.50 6.82
C TYR A 87 -2.88 16.13 7.41
N ASN A 88 -3.37 17.18 6.76
CA ASN A 88 -4.60 17.85 7.13
C ASN A 88 -5.27 18.42 5.87
N ARG A 89 -6.31 19.23 6.05
CA ARG A 89 -7.07 19.82 4.92
C ARG A 89 -6.27 20.78 4.05
N THR A 90 -5.05 21.17 4.41
CA THR A 90 -4.24 22.13 3.66
C THR A 90 -2.81 21.68 3.40
N HIS A 91 -2.32 20.66 4.11
CA HIS A 91 -0.95 20.22 4.08
C HIS A 91 -0.83 18.73 3.78
N LEU A 92 0.21 18.38 3.04
CA LEU A 92 0.75 17.04 2.90
C LEU A 92 1.95 16.88 3.84
N TYR A 93 2.27 15.65 4.20
CA TYR A 93 3.48 15.27 4.89
C TYR A 93 4.37 14.46 3.94
N ALA A 94 5.60 14.93 3.71
CA ALA A 94 6.54 14.29 2.81
C ALA A 94 7.85 13.96 3.55
N CYS A 95 8.45 12.81 3.25
CA CYS A 95 9.78 12.45 3.74
C CYS A 95 10.66 11.89 2.62
N GLY A 96 11.96 12.15 2.71
CA GLY A 96 12.95 11.60 1.79
C GLY A 96 14.28 11.28 2.45
N THR A 97 15.16 10.65 1.68
CA THR A 97 16.47 10.14 2.14
C THR A 97 17.47 11.23 2.52
N GLY A 98 17.29 12.45 2.00
CA GLY A 98 18.15 13.61 2.28
C GLY A 98 19.66 13.34 2.12
N ALA A 99 20.08 12.58 1.10
CA ALA A 99 21.48 12.16 0.91
C ALA A 99 22.05 11.44 2.14
N PHE A 100 21.38 10.38 2.61
CA PHE A 100 21.72 9.66 3.84
C PHE A 100 21.57 10.51 5.12
N HIS A 101 20.75 11.56 5.08
CA HIS A 101 20.25 12.30 6.24
C HIS A 101 18.73 12.44 6.11
N PRO A 102 17.94 11.41 6.48
CA PRO A 102 16.51 11.40 6.26
C PRO A 102 15.83 12.64 6.84
N VAL A 103 14.95 13.27 6.05
CA VAL A 103 14.24 14.50 6.41
C VAL A 103 12.78 14.42 6.02
N CYS A 104 11.94 15.09 6.80
CA CYS A 104 10.53 15.28 6.49
C CYS A 104 10.16 16.77 6.46
N ALA A 105 9.08 17.10 5.77
CA ALA A 105 8.55 18.45 5.68
C ALA A 105 7.04 18.45 5.44
N PHE A 106 6.40 19.56 5.81
CA PHE A 106 5.01 19.84 5.46
C PHE A 106 4.94 20.62 4.14
N VAL A 107 4.02 20.20 3.26
CA VAL A 107 3.81 20.81 1.96
C VAL A 107 2.40 21.39 1.91
N GLU A 108 2.29 22.71 1.85
CA GLU A 108 1.00 23.38 1.67
C GLU A 108 0.48 23.10 0.26
N ALA A 109 -0.70 22.47 0.17
CA ALA A 109 -1.32 22.01 -1.08
C ALA A 109 -2.71 22.66 -1.33
N GLY A 110 -3.03 23.75 -0.61
CA GLY A 110 -4.33 24.42 -0.66
C GLY A 110 -5.48 23.63 -0.01
N GLN A 111 -6.64 24.27 0.14
CA GLN A 111 -7.83 23.62 0.71
C GLN A 111 -8.44 22.61 -0.26
N HIS A 112 -9.10 21.58 0.29
CA HIS A 112 -10.01 20.75 -0.48
C HIS A 112 -11.12 21.64 -1.08
N ALA A 113 -11.52 21.40 -2.32
CA ALA A 113 -12.61 22.16 -2.93
C ALA A 113 -13.89 21.97 -2.11
N GLU A 114 -14.37 23.01 -1.41
CA GLU A 114 -15.67 22.98 -0.75
C GLU A 114 -16.76 22.99 -1.81
N VAL A 115 -17.56 21.91 -1.87
CA VAL A 115 -18.92 22.01 -2.39
C VAL A 115 -19.70 22.77 -1.33
N SER A 116 -19.86 24.07 -1.53
CA SER A 116 -20.75 24.88 -0.70
C SER A 116 -22.17 24.30 -0.83
N PRO A 117 -22.91 24.07 0.27
CA PRO A 117 -24.33 23.74 0.14
C PRO A 117 -25.02 24.93 -0.55
N PRO A 118 -26.02 24.68 -1.42
CA PRO A 118 -26.79 25.77 -2.00
C PRO A 118 -27.39 26.57 -0.85
N LEU A 119 -27.09 27.88 -0.81
CA LEU A 119 -27.76 28.82 0.08
C LEU A 119 -29.27 28.60 -0.08
N ALA A 120 -29.95 28.37 1.04
CA ALA A 120 -31.41 28.24 1.06
C ALA A 120 -32.02 29.49 0.42
N LEU A 121 -32.76 29.29 -0.67
CA LEU A 121 -33.53 30.34 -1.32
C LEU A 121 -34.58 30.88 -0.32
N PRO A 122 -34.71 32.20 -0.17
CA PRO A 122 -35.80 32.77 0.62
C PRO A 122 -37.16 32.50 -0.06
N PRO A 123 -38.25 32.40 0.72
CA PRO A 123 -39.58 32.18 0.16
C PRO A 123 -40.11 33.48 -0.47
N HIS A 124 -40.47 33.38 -1.75
CA HIS A 124 -41.22 34.33 -2.61
C HIS A 124 -40.42 35.28 -3.53
N PRO A 125 -40.84 35.43 -4.80
CA PRO A 125 -40.16 36.24 -5.79
C PRO A 125 -40.72 37.67 -5.84
N PRO A 126 -39.91 38.65 -6.27
CA PRO A 126 -40.40 39.70 -7.14
C PRO A 126 -39.68 39.70 -8.49
N ALA A 127 -40.38 40.32 -9.44
CA ALA A 127 -40.17 40.33 -10.88
C ALA A 127 -38.74 40.55 -11.38
N ALA A 128 -38.44 39.82 -12.47
CA ALA A 128 -37.58 40.18 -13.60
C ALA A 128 -36.49 41.23 -13.34
N THR A 129 -35.33 40.77 -12.88
CA THR A 129 -34.06 41.46 -13.10
C THR A 129 -33.02 40.42 -13.47
N ALA A 130 -32.27 40.69 -14.53
CA ALA A 130 -31.32 39.78 -15.15
C ALA A 130 -30.35 39.19 -14.11
N CYS A 131 -30.12 37.87 -14.17
CA CYS A 131 -29.05 37.23 -13.41
C CYS A 131 -27.73 37.95 -13.73
N PRO A 132 -26.99 38.48 -12.74
CA PRO A 132 -25.61 38.82 -12.98
C PRO A 132 -24.87 37.52 -13.37
N PRO A 133 -23.87 37.58 -14.26
CA PRO A 133 -23.04 36.42 -14.52
C PRO A 133 -22.45 35.93 -13.18
N PRO A 134 -22.25 34.61 -13.01
CA PRO A 134 -21.56 34.12 -11.84
C PRO A 134 -20.22 34.86 -11.74
N VAL A 135 -20.02 35.56 -10.62
CA VAL A 135 -18.71 36.06 -10.26
C VAL A 135 -17.87 34.81 -10.02
N LEU A 136 -17.12 34.40 -11.03
CA LEU A 136 -15.97 33.53 -10.85
C LEU A 136 -15.07 34.27 -9.87
N THR A 137 -15.16 33.90 -8.59
CA THR A 137 -14.06 34.19 -7.67
C THR A 137 -12.81 33.71 -8.38
N PRO A 138 -11.75 34.53 -8.49
CA PRO A 138 -10.53 34.08 -9.13
C PRO A 138 -10.12 32.81 -8.37
N LEU A 139 -10.04 31.69 -9.09
CA LEU A 139 -9.49 30.44 -8.57
C LEU A 139 -8.18 30.83 -7.89
N GLN A 140 -8.19 30.86 -6.55
CA GLN A 140 -7.03 31.19 -5.77
C GLN A 140 -5.92 30.25 -6.25
N GLU A 141 -4.77 30.81 -6.67
CA GLU A 141 -3.72 30.02 -7.31
C GLU A 141 -3.47 28.73 -6.52
N PRO A 142 -3.52 27.54 -7.15
CA PRO A 142 -3.50 26.27 -6.43
C PRO A 142 -2.20 26.11 -5.64
N VAL A 143 -2.23 26.39 -4.33
CA VAL A 143 -1.03 26.48 -3.49
C VAL A 143 -0.26 25.15 -3.52
N PHE A 144 1.05 25.22 -3.76
CA PHE A 144 1.95 24.07 -3.70
C PHE A 144 3.34 24.55 -3.25
N LYS A 145 3.53 24.65 -1.93
CA LYS A 145 4.73 25.26 -1.33
C LYS A 145 5.23 24.41 -0.17
N LEU A 146 6.54 24.21 -0.10
CA LEU A 146 7.20 23.57 1.03
C LEU A 146 7.61 24.64 2.03
N ASP A 147 7.33 24.41 3.32
CA ASP A 147 7.79 25.30 4.39
C ASP A 147 9.14 24.80 4.93
N PRO A 148 10.27 25.41 4.52
CA PRO A 148 11.60 24.94 4.94
C PRO A 148 11.88 25.17 6.43
N ARG A 149 11.07 25.99 7.12
CA ARG A 149 11.23 26.24 8.57
C ARG A 149 10.58 25.16 9.43
N ARG A 150 9.79 24.28 8.81
CA ARG A 150 9.08 23.16 9.46
C ARG A 150 9.62 21.81 8.99
N THR A 151 10.91 21.76 8.67
CA THR A 151 11.61 20.50 8.42
C THR A 151 11.78 19.75 9.73
N GLU A 152 11.63 18.43 9.64
CA GLU A 152 11.74 17.52 10.78
C GLU A 152 12.77 16.43 10.49
N ASP A 153 13.33 15.86 11.57
CA ASP A 153 14.12 14.64 11.49
C ASP A 153 13.27 13.50 10.87
N GLY A 154 13.82 12.88 9.83
CA GLY A 154 13.24 11.77 9.10
C GLY A 154 13.67 10.40 9.63
N LYS A 155 14.54 10.32 10.65
CA LYS A 155 14.95 9.04 11.23
C LYS A 155 13.74 8.25 11.74
N GLY A 156 13.64 6.98 11.35
CA GLY A 156 12.48 6.15 11.68
C GLY A 156 11.26 6.39 10.80
N LYS A 157 11.28 7.42 9.93
CA LYS A 157 10.21 7.75 8.99
C LYS A 157 10.61 7.37 7.57
N SER A 158 11.74 7.88 7.08
CA SER A 158 12.32 7.55 5.78
C SER A 158 13.64 6.77 5.94
N PRO A 159 13.98 5.86 5.02
CA PRO A 159 15.28 5.22 5.01
C PRO A 159 16.40 6.20 4.62
N TYR A 160 17.63 5.83 4.99
CA TYR A 160 18.86 6.51 4.59
C TYR A 160 19.23 6.20 3.14
N ASP A 161 19.23 4.91 2.80
CA ASP A 161 19.58 4.41 1.48
C ASP A 161 18.37 4.44 0.52
N PRO A 162 18.49 5.01 -0.69
CA PRO A 162 17.38 5.04 -1.65
C PRO A 162 16.97 3.67 -2.18
N GLN A 163 17.77 2.62 -2.04
CA GLN A 163 17.39 1.26 -2.42
C GLN A 163 16.52 0.58 -1.35
N HIS A 164 16.47 1.13 -0.14
CA HIS A 164 15.57 0.63 0.89
C HIS A 164 14.15 1.14 0.68
N ALA A 165 13.22 0.19 0.74
CA ALA A 165 11.79 0.48 0.71
C ALA A 165 11.35 1.12 2.04
N ALA A 166 10.31 1.94 1.96
CA ALA A 166 9.57 2.46 3.09
C ALA A 166 8.11 2.07 2.94
N ALA A 167 7.51 1.52 3.98
CA ALA A 167 6.07 1.34 4.05
C ALA A 167 5.53 2.22 5.17
N SER A 168 4.46 2.96 4.93
CA SER A 168 3.91 3.84 5.96
C SER A 168 2.42 4.13 5.79
N VAL A 169 1.77 4.50 6.89
CA VAL A 169 0.41 5.03 6.92
C VAL A 169 0.35 6.17 7.94
N LEU A 170 -0.33 7.25 7.58
CA LEU A 170 -0.60 8.36 8.49
C LEU A 170 -2.06 8.26 8.97
N VAL A 171 -2.26 8.14 10.29
CA VAL A 171 -3.59 7.95 10.88
C VAL A 171 -3.84 9.04 11.92
N GLY A 172 -4.66 10.03 11.57
CA GLY A 172 -4.74 11.27 12.34
C GLY A 172 -3.42 12.02 12.25
N GLU A 173 -2.81 12.33 13.40
CA GLU A 173 -1.52 13.04 13.46
C GLU A 173 -0.31 12.12 13.67
N GLU A 174 -0.50 10.79 13.60
CA GLU A 174 0.55 9.81 13.90
C GLU A 174 0.97 9.03 12.66
N LEU A 175 2.27 9.03 12.38
CA LEU A 175 2.86 8.28 11.28
C LEU A 175 3.38 6.94 11.78
N TYR A 176 2.89 5.87 11.18
CA TYR A 176 3.35 4.51 11.37
C TYR A 176 4.21 4.12 10.17
N SER A 177 5.45 3.71 10.39
CA SER A 177 6.44 3.46 9.34
C SER A 177 7.24 2.19 9.60
N GLY A 178 7.46 1.40 8.55
CA GLY A 178 8.41 0.29 8.53
C GLY A 178 9.61 0.67 7.67
N VAL A 179 10.77 0.88 8.28
CA VAL A 179 11.99 1.37 7.60
C VAL A 179 13.27 0.84 8.24
N ALA A 180 14.38 0.94 7.50
CA ALA A 180 15.74 0.88 8.07
C ALA A 180 16.11 2.23 8.69
N THR A 181 16.66 2.23 9.90
CA THR A 181 16.93 3.44 10.71
C THR A 181 18.40 3.80 10.90
N ASP A 182 19.31 3.00 10.35
CA ASP A 182 20.74 3.23 10.38
C ASP A 182 21.32 3.41 8.98
N LEU A 183 22.49 4.05 8.94
CA LEU A 183 23.25 4.28 7.71
C LEU A 183 23.63 2.98 7.00
N MET A 184 23.86 1.90 7.77
CA MET A 184 24.25 0.59 7.25
C MET A 184 23.07 -0.24 6.75
N GLY A 185 21.83 0.17 7.02
CA GLY A 185 20.65 -0.58 6.60
C GLY A 185 20.47 -1.93 7.30
N ARG A 186 20.85 -2.03 8.58
CA ARG A 186 20.78 -3.26 9.38
C ARG A 186 19.80 -3.17 10.54
N ASP A 187 19.56 -1.96 11.06
CA ASP A 187 18.56 -1.72 12.10
C ASP A 187 17.21 -1.40 11.46
N PHE A 188 16.37 -2.42 11.30
CA PHE A 188 15.01 -2.27 10.81
C PHE A 188 14.04 -2.09 11.97
N THR A 189 13.04 -1.23 11.78
CA THR A 189 12.04 -0.99 12.80
C THR A 189 10.65 -0.81 12.22
N ILE A 190 9.65 -1.18 13.01
CA ILE A 190 8.32 -0.58 12.92
C ILE A 190 8.28 0.57 13.93
N PHE A 191 8.02 1.78 13.45
CA PHE A 191 8.07 3.02 14.21
C PHE A 191 6.71 3.72 14.22
N ARG A 192 6.35 4.31 15.35
CA ARG A 192 5.35 5.38 15.41
C ARG A 192 6.05 6.67 15.77
N SER A 193 5.79 7.69 14.99
CA SER A 193 6.27 9.05 15.18
C SER A 193 5.13 10.05 14.99
N LEU A 194 5.44 11.33 15.18
CA LEU A 194 4.46 12.42 15.20
C LEU A 194 3.42 12.26 16.32
N GLY A 195 2.48 13.19 16.36
CA GLY A 195 1.45 13.26 17.38
C GLY A 195 1.99 13.69 18.75
N ARG A 196 1.12 13.59 19.76
CA ARG A 196 1.42 14.02 21.14
C ARG A 196 2.02 12.90 22.00
N ARG A 197 1.90 11.65 21.56
CA ARG A 197 2.39 10.48 22.29
C ARG A 197 3.88 10.29 22.05
N PRO A 198 4.62 9.70 22.99
CA PRO A 198 6.01 9.35 22.76
C PRO A 198 6.13 8.38 21.57
N SER A 199 7.21 8.54 20.81
CA SER A 199 7.55 7.64 19.72
C SER A 199 7.78 6.23 20.24
N ILE A 200 7.33 5.23 19.47
CA ILE A 200 7.44 3.81 19.84
C ILE A 200 8.11 3.05 18.71
N ARG A 201 8.94 2.06 19.07
CA ARG A 201 9.63 1.22 18.11
C ARG A 201 9.60 -0.27 18.44
N THR A 202 9.97 -1.12 17.50
CA THR A 202 10.24 -2.54 17.79
C THR A 202 11.55 -2.71 18.56
N GLU A 203 11.70 -3.84 19.25
CA GLU A 203 13.00 -4.23 19.84
C GLU A 203 14.11 -4.25 18.79
N GLN A 204 15.29 -3.83 19.22
CA GLN A 204 16.48 -3.74 18.37
C GLN A 204 17.31 -5.01 18.49
N HIS A 205 17.93 -5.42 17.38
CA HIS A 205 18.87 -6.54 17.34
C HIS A 205 18.28 -7.87 17.85
N ASP A 206 16.96 -8.05 17.76
CA ASP A 206 16.28 -9.31 18.08
C ASP A 206 15.58 -9.87 16.84
N SER A 207 16.17 -10.92 16.26
CA SER A 207 15.67 -11.56 15.04
C SER A 207 14.29 -12.20 15.21
N ARG A 208 13.84 -12.46 16.45
CA ARG A 208 12.47 -12.93 16.70
C ARG A 208 11.46 -11.86 16.32
N TRP A 209 11.79 -10.59 16.52
CA TRP A 209 10.92 -9.45 16.19
C TRP A 209 10.96 -9.16 14.69
N LEU A 210 12.13 -8.84 14.16
CA LEU A 210 12.35 -8.53 12.75
C LEU A 210 13.71 -9.06 12.32
N ASN A 211 13.77 -9.78 11.21
CA ASN A 211 15.02 -10.36 10.71
C ASN A 211 15.30 -9.98 9.25
N GLU A 212 16.05 -8.91 9.05
CA GLU A 212 16.33 -8.34 7.71
C GLU A 212 15.05 -8.09 6.87
N PRO A 213 13.99 -7.47 7.42
CA PRO A 213 12.73 -7.33 6.71
C PRO A 213 12.83 -6.38 5.51
N LYS A 214 11.99 -6.64 4.51
CA LYS A 214 11.64 -5.73 3.42
C LYS A 214 10.16 -5.38 3.55
N PHE A 215 9.89 -4.16 4.01
CA PHE A 215 8.53 -3.67 4.20
C PHE A 215 7.85 -3.38 2.87
N VAL A 216 6.57 -3.75 2.77
CA VAL A 216 5.78 -3.68 1.54
C VAL A 216 4.61 -2.70 1.70
N ALA A 217 3.78 -2.87 2.74
CA ALA A 217 2.61 -2.02 2.94
C ALA A 217 2.23 -1.91 4.43
N VAL A 218 1.49 -0.85 4.78
CA VAL A 218 0.93 -0.63 6.13
C VAL A 218 -0.50 -0.15 5.99
N PHE A 219 -1.41 -0.73 6.77
CA PHE A 219 -2.82 -0.35 6.74
C PHE A 219 -3.40 -0.20 8.14
N TRP A 220 -4.28 0.78 8.30
CA TRP A 220 -5.15 0.91 9.46
C TRP A 220 -6.46 0.19 9.20
N VAL A 221 -6.87 -0.67 10.14
CA VAL A 221 -8.15 -1.38 10.09
C VAL A 221 -8.83 -1.27 11.45
N PRO A 222 -10.07 -0.75 11.51
CA PRO A 222 -10.85 -0.77 12.74
C PRO A 222 -11.25 -2.21 13.09
N GLU A 223 -11.23 -2.56 14.37
CA GLU A 223 -11.63 -3.90 14.83
C GLU A 223 -13.04 -3.93 15.42
N SER A 224 -13.50 -2.82 16.01
CA SER A 224 -14.85 -2.66 16.58
C SER A 224 -15.39 -1.25 16.32
N GLU A 225 -16.51 -0.88 16.96
CA GLU A 225 -16.98 0.51 16.99
C GLU A 225 -16.12 1.39 17.93
N ASP A 226 -15.39 0.77 18.86
CA ASP A 226 -14.48 1.45 19.78
C ASP A 226 -13.12 1.68 19.10
N PRO A 227 -12.70 2.94 18.87
CA PRO A 227 -11.42 3.24 18.26
C PRO A 227 -10.21 2.77 19.09
N ASP A 228 -10.39 2.47 20.38
CA ASP A 228 -9.32 1.88 21.21
C ASP A 228 -8.96 0.44 20.77
N ASP A 229 -9.82 -0.23 19.99
CA ASP A 229 -9.54 -1.56 19.41
C ASP A 229 -8.83 -1.49 18.05
N ASP A 230 -8.66 -0.29 17.48
CA ASP A 230 -8.03 -0.09 16.17
C ASP A 230 -6.63 -0.74 16.10
N LYS A 231 -6.37 -1.42 14.99
CA LYS A 231 -5.06 -2.02 14.72
C LYS A 231 -4.41 -1.47 13.47
N ILE A 232 -3.08 -1.49 13.50
CA ILE A 232 -2.24 -1.23 12.34
C ILE A 232 -1.60 -2.54 11.90
N TYR A 233 -1.78 -2.90 10.64
CA TYR A 233 -1.24 -4.11 10.04
C TYR A 233 -0.08 -3.78 9.12
N PHE A 234 1.06 -4.42 9.34
CA PHE A 234 2.28 -4.29 8.56
C PHE A 234 2.47 -5.53 7.69
N PHE A 235 2.76 -5.32 6.41
CA PHE A 235 3.05 -6.38 5.46
C PHE A 235 4.50 -6.27 5.01
N PHE A 236 5.25 -7.36 5.14
CA PHE A 236 6.66 -7.40 4.84
C PHE A 236 7.11 -8.83 4.54
N ARG A 237 8.29 -9.00 3.97
CA ARG A 237 8.99 -10.29 3.93
C ARG A 237 10.27 -10.20 4.72
N GLU A 238 10.72 -11.29 5.33
CA GLU A 238 11.93 -11.30 6.16
C GLU A 238 12.64 -12.66 6.05
N THR A 239 13.87 -12.75 6.55
CA THR A 239 14.58 -14.03 6.67
C THR A 239 13.94 -14.88 7.76
N ALA A 240 13.43 -16.07 7.42
CA ALA A 240 12.69 -16.94 8.32
C ALA A 240 13.57 -17.45 9.47
N VAL A 241 13.10 -17.30 10.72
CA VAL A 241 13.77 -17.81 11.91
C VAL A 241 13.30 -19.22 12.29
N GLU A 242 12.13 -19.62 11.79
CA GLU A 242 11.49 -20.90 12.04
C GLU A 242 11.91 -22.02 11.10
N ARG A 243 12.66 -21.71 10.05
CA ARG A 243 13.25 -22.72 9.18
C ARG A 243 14.46 -23.35 9.87
N GLN A 244 14.59 -24.67 9.75
CA GLN A 244 15.65 -25.45 10.39
C GLN A 244 17.04 -25.01 9.90
N GLN A 245 17.97 -24.83 10.85
CA GLN A 245 19.34 -24.42 10.58
C GLN A 245 20.03 -25.41 9.63
N GLY A 246 20.66 -24.90 8.56
CA GLY A 246 21.42 -25.70 7.58
C GLY A 246 20.77 -25.89 6.20
N LEU A 247 19.49 -25.52 6.04
CA LEU A 247 18.75 -25.63 4.76
C LEU A 247 18.80 -24.37 3.89
N GLY A 248 19.77 -23.49 4.13
CA GLY A 248 19.92 -22.21 3.43
C GLY A 248 19.02 -21.09 4.00
N LYS A 249 19.23 -19.86 3.52
CA LYS A 249 18.37 -18.71 3.86
C LYS A 249 17.06 -18.82 3.07
N THR A 250 15.92 -18.77 3.78
CA THR A 250 14.58 -18.73 3.17
C THR A 250 13.90 -17.44 3.60
N SER A 251 13.31 -16.71 2.66
CA SER A 251 12.46 -15.56 3.00
C SER A 251 11.03 -16.04 3.21
N PHE A 252 10.32 -15.47 4.19
CA PHE A 252 8.87 -15.64 4.34
C PHE A 252 8.15 -14.31 4.33
N ALA A 253 7.00 -14.28 3.66
CA ALA A 253 6.03 -13.22 3.79
C ALA A 253 5.36 -13.23 5.16
N ARG A 254 5.12 -12.03 5.70
CA ARG A 254 4.59 -11.77 7.02
C ARG A 254 3.48 -10.74 6.98
N ILE A 255 2.53 -10.94 7.89
CA ILE A 255 1.66 -9.90 8.39
C ILE A 255 1.99 -9.68 9.87
N GLY A 256 2.23 -8.43 10.25
CA GLY A 256 2.39 -7.98 11.63
C GLY A 256 1.19 -7.16 12.07
N GLN A 257 0.80 -7.23 13.34
CA GLN A 257 -0.21 -6.37 13.94
C GLN A 257 0.38 -5.57 15.10
N ILE A 258 -0.13 -4.36 15.33
CA ILE A 258 0.03 -3.57 16.56
C ILE A 258 -1.30 -2.89 16.89
N CYS A 259 -1.54 -2.61 18.18
CA CYS A 259 -2.65 -1.78 18.60
C CYS A 259 -2.30 -0.30 18.43
N ARG A 260 -3.23 0.48 17.88
CA ARG A 260 -3.05 1.91 17.62
C ARG A 260 -2.81 2.70 18.91
N ASN A 261 -3.46 2.30 20.01
CA ASN A 261 -3.38 2.95 21.31
C ASN A 261 -2.25 2.41 22.23
N ASP A 262 -1.37 1.54 21.72
CA ASP A 262 -0.21 1.04 22.47
C ASP A 262 0.74 2.20 22.85
N VAL A 263 1.12 2.28 24.12
CA VAL A 263 2.00 3.33 24.66
C VAL A 263 3.29 2.77 25.27
N GLY A 264 3.58 1.49 25.01
CA GLY A 264 4.70 0.77 25.60
C GLY A 264 4.40 0.25 27.00
N GLY A 265 5.38 -0.47 27.57
CA GLY A 265 5.29 -0.98 28.95
C GLY A 265 5.85 0.02 29.97
N GLN A 266 5.48 -0.17 31.23
CA GLN A 266 5.87 0.73 32.33
C GLN A 266 7.32 0.54 32.78
N ARG A 267 7.77 -0.71 32.94
CA ARG A 267 9.12 -1.06 33.44
C ARG A 267 9.99 -1.71 32.38
N SER A 268 9.39 -2.64 31.63
CA SER A 268 9.99 -3.32 30.47
C SER A 268 9.29 -2.86 29.20
N LEU A 269 9.95 -3.00 28.05
CA LEU A 269 9.46 -2.47 26.76
C LEU A 269 9.06 -0.98 26.82
N VAL A 270 9.82 -0.17 27.56
CA VAL A 270 9.62 1.29 27.62
C VAL A 270 9.86 1.88 26.23
N ASN A 271 8.87 2.62 25.72
CA ASN A 271 8.82 3.15 24.34
C ASN A 271 9.02 2.08 23.26
N LYS A 272 8.62 0.83 23.55
CA LYS A 272 8.61 -0.28 22.60
C LYS A 272 7.23 -0.90 22.51
N TRP A 273 6.86 -1.44 21.36
CA TRP A 273 5.55 -2.07 21.18
C TRP A 273 5.36 -3.20 22.18
N THR A 274 4.18 -3.28 22.79
CA THR A 274 3.79 -4.38 23.69
C THR A 274 2.79 -5.32 23.03
N THR A 275 2.15 -4.84 21.95
CA THR A 275 1.09 -5.53 21.21
C THR A 275 1.54 -6.11 19.87
N PHE A 276 2.85 -6.00 19.55
CA PHE A 276 3.41 -6.49 18.29
C PHE A 276 3.36 -8.02 18.21
N LEU A 277 2.68 -8.53 17.19
CA LEU A 277 2.70 -9.93 16.79
C LEU A 277 2.87 -10.04 15.28
N LYS A 278 3.47 -11.12 14.79
CA LYS A 278 3.58 -11.44 13.36
C LYS A 278 3.21 -12.88 13.07
N ALA A 279 2.62 -13.12 11.90
CA ALA A 279 2.28 -14.46 11.40
C ALA A 279 2.81 -14.62 9.96
N ARG A 280 3.10 -15.87 9.55
CA ARG A 280 3.45 -16.18 8.16
C ARG A 280 2.22 -16.00 7.27
N LEU A 281 2.39 -15.33 6.14
CA LEU A 281 1.38 -15.21 5.10
C LEU A 281 1.73 -16.23 3.99
N VAL A 282 0.88 -17.23 3.77
CA VAL A 282 1.19 -18.35 2.85
C VAL A 282 0.45 -18.16 1.53
N CYS A 283 1.19 -18.13 0.42
CA CYS A 283 0.63 -18.25 -0.93
C CYS A 283 1.28 -19.45 -1.61
N ALA A 284 0.53 -20.52 -1.83
CA ALA A 284 1.06 -21.77 -2.36
C ALA A 284 0.03 -22.52 -3.19
N VAL A 285 0.51 -23.28 -4.18
CA VAL A 285 -0.31 -24.19 -4.98
C VAL A 285 -0.09 -25.62 -4.47
N PRO A 286 -1.15 -26.33 -4.05
CA PRO A 286 -1.03 -27.70 -3.60
C PRO A 286 -0.66 -28.61 -4.78
N GLY A 287 0.42 -29.39 -4.61
CA GLY A 287 0.88 -30.33 -5.63
C GLY A 287 0.14 -31.68 -5.56
N PRO A 288 0.07 -32.45 -6.67
CA PRO A 288 -0.62 -33.74 -6.69
C PRO A 288 0.04 -34.79 -5.76
N ASN A 289 1.33 -34.64 -5.47
CA ASN A 289 2.10 -35.51 -4.59
C ASN A 289 2.19 -34.98 -3.14
N GLY A 290 1.39 -33.96 -2.78
CA GLY A 290 1.41 -33.32 -1.46
C GLY A 290 2.59 -32.36 -1.23
N ALA A 291 3.39 -32.07 -2.26
CA ALA A 291 4.44 -31.06 -2.21
C ALA A 291 3.92 -29.73 -2.77
N ASP A 292 3.78 -28.74 -1.89
CA ASP A 292 3.24 -27.43 -2.27
C ASP A 292 4.31 -26.59 -2.97
N THR A 293 3.90 -25.85 -4.00
CA THR A 293 4.74 -24.83 -4.65
C THR A 293 4.49 -23.48 -4.01
N HIS A 294 5.46 -22.98 -3.26
CA HIS A 294 5.35 -21.73 -2.50
C HIS A 294 5.81 -20.49 -3.28
N PHE A 295 5.12 -19.39 -3.05
CA PHE A 295 5.48 -18.04 -3.47
C PHE A 295 5.69 -17.21 -2.21
N ASP A 296 6.93 -17.17 -1.71
CA ASP A 296 7.24 -16.55 -0.42
C ASP A 296 7.70 -15.08 -0.54
N GLU A 297 8.03 -14.61 -1.75
CA GLU A 297 8.50 -13.25 -1.98
C GLU A 297 7.34 -12.27 -2.13
N LEU A 298 6.86 -11.71 -1.02
CA LEU A 298 5.83 -10.67 -1.05
C LEU A 298 6.32 -9.41 -1.81
N ARG A 299 5.53 -8.95 -2.79
CA ARG A 299 5.85 -7.80 -3.64
C ARG A 299 5.00 -6.57 -3.36
N ASP A 300 3.69 -6.75 -3.27
CA ASP A 300 2.73 -5.66 -3.05
C ASP A 300 1.47 -6.16 -2.36
N VAL A 301 0.75 -5.25 -1.70
CA VAL A 301 -0.51 -5.55 -1.01
C VAL A 301 -1.51 -4.43 -1.29
N PHE A 302 -2.71 -4.79 -1.70
CA PHE A 302 -3.83 -3.88 -1.89
C PHE A 302 -4.98 -4.24 -0.96
N LEU A 303 -5.47 -3.24 -0.22
CA LEU A 303 -6.57 -3.39 0.71
C LEU A 303 -7.89 -2.96 0.06
N LEU A 304 -8.71 -3.92 -0.34
CA LEU A 304 -10.01 -3.66 -0.95
C LEU A 304 -11.06 -3.47 0.14
N GLN A 305 -11.53 -2.23 0.29
CA GLN A 305 -12.58 -1.89 1.25
C GLN A 305 -13.90 -2.56 0.86
N THR A 306 -14.56 -3.16 1.86
CA THR A 306 -15.91 -3.72 1.70
C THR A 306 -16.94 -2.77 2.33
N ARG A 307 -18.22 -3.16 2.32
CA ARG A 307 -19.27 -2.39 3.02
C ARG A 307 -18.99 -2.30 4.52
N ASP A 308 -18.36 -3.33 5.08
CA ASP A 308 -17.88 -3.34 6.46
C ASP A 308 -16.38 -3.00 6.51
N LYS A 309 -16.07 -1.80 6.99
CA LYS A 309 -14.69 -1.29 7.12
C LYS A 309 -13.82 -2.15 8.04
N ARG A 310 -14.42 -2.99 8.89
CA ARG A 310 -13.71 -3.93 9.76
C ARG A 310 -13.27 -5.21 9.03
N ASN A 311 -13.83 -5.47 7.85
CA ASN A 311 -13.56 -6.67 7.07
C ASN A 311 -13.20 -6.32 5.62
N PRO A 312 -12.10 -5.56 5.37
CA PRO A 312 -11.53 -5.43 4.05
C PRO A 312 -10.96 -6.77 3.56
N LEU A 313 -10.86 -6.92 2.23
CA LEU A 313 -10.15 -8.04 1.61
C LEU A 313 -8.71 -7.63 1.31
N VAL A 314 -7.75 -8.49 1.68
CA VAL A 314 -6.33 -8.25 1.46
C VAL A 314 -5.89 -9.00 0.21
N TYR A 315 -5.59 -8.27 -0.86
CA TYR A 315 -4.99 -8.84 -2.07
C TYR A 315 -3.48 -8.67 -2.00
N ALA A 316 -2.72 -9.72 -2.24
CA ALA A 316 -1.27 -9.67 -2.18
C ALA A 316 -0.63 -10.40 -3.35
N ILE A 317 0.40 -9.78 -3.94
CA ILE A 317 1.26 -10.39 -4.95
C ILE A 317 2.45 -11.03 -4.29
N PHE A 318 2.76 -12.23 -4.74
CA PHE A 318 3.95 -12.97 -4.37
C PHE A 318 4.71 -13.39 -5.63
N SER A 319 6.03 -13.46 -5.54
CA SER A 319 6.86 -14.14 -6.52
C SER A 319 7.51 -15.39 -5.92
N THR A 320 8.00 -16.27 -6.77
CA THR A 320 8.89 -17.37 -6.38
C THR A 320 10.21 -16.84 -5.81
N SER A 321 10.81 -17.57 -4.88
CA SER A 321 12.17 -17.28 -4.39
C SER A 321 13.28 -17.86 -5.28
N SER A 322 12.91 -18.75 -6.21
CA SER A 322 13.85 -19.38 -7.13
C SER A 322 14.33 -18.39 -8.19
N SER A 323 15.64 -18.35 -8.45
CA SER A 323 16.22 -17.62 -9.58
C SER A 323 16.01 -18.31 -10.92
N VAL A 324 15.68 -19.61 -10.93
CA VAL A 324 15.50 -20.42 -12.14
C VAL A 324 14.03 -20.45 -12.55
N PHE A 325 13.13 -20.61 -11.59
CA PHE A 325 11.69 -20.63 -11.84
C PHE A 325 11.09 -19.28 -11.47
N GLN A 326 10.80 -18.47 -12.48
CA GLN A 326 10.08 -17.22 -12.31
C GLN A 326 8.57 -17.48 -12.37
N GLY A 327 7.88 -17.05 -11.33
CA GLY A 327 6.42 -17.10 -11.26
C GLY A 327 5.89 -16.04 -10.31
N SER A 328 4.69 -15.56 -10.60
CA SER A 328 3.94 -14.63 -9.76
C SER A 328 2.57 -15.19 -9.44
N ALA A 329 2.09 -14.93 -8.23
CA ALA A 329 0.79 -15.39 -7.76
C ALA A 329 0.07 -14.27 -7.01
N VAL A 330 -1.24 -14.18 -7.20
CA VAL A 330 -2.13 -13.28 -6.45
C VAL A 330 -2.93 -14.12 -5.47
N CYS A 331 -2.76 -13.87 -4.19
CA CYS A 331 -3.52 -14.51 -3.12
C CYS A 331 -4.42 -13.48 -2.42
N VAL A 332 -5.58 -13.93 -1.96
CA VAL A 332 -6.56 -13.10 -1.23
C VAL A 332 -6.67 -13.62 0.19
N TYR A 333 -6.70 -12.73 1.18
CA TYR A 333 -6.85 -13.08 2.59
C TYR A 333 -8.02 -12.32 3.22
N THR A 334 -8.71 -12.99 4.14
CA THR A 334 -9.81 -12.39 4.90
C THR A 334 -9.33 -11.94 6.27
N MET A 335 -9.92 -10.87 6.81
CA MET A 335 -9.62 -10.46 8.19
C MET A 335 -10.00 -11.52 9.21
N ALA A 336 -10.99 -12.37 8.93
CA ALA A 336 -11.37 -13.48 9.80
C ALA A 336 -10.23 -14.51 9.94
N ASP A 337 -9.56 -14.89 8.85
CA ASP A 337 -8.44 -15.82 8.87
C ASP A 337 -7.19 -15.19 9.52
N ILE A 338 -6.94 -13.91 9.24
CA ILE A 338 -5.87 -13.13 9.88
C ILE A 338 -6.06 -13.09 11.41
N ARG A 339 -7.25 -12.72 11.89
CA ARG A 339 -7.58 -12.70 13.32
C ARG A 339 -7.47 -14.08 13.94
N ARG A 340 -7.93 -15.13 13.25
CA ARG A 340 -7.81 -16.52 13.72
C ARG A 340 -6.35 -16.91 13.94
N ALA A 341 -5.44 -16.54 13.04
CA ALA A 341 -4.01 -16.81 13.21
C ALA A 341 -3.43 -16.05 14.41
N PHE A 342 -3.75 -14.76 14.58
CA PHE A 342 -3.30 -13.96 15.72
C PHE A 342 -3.91 -14.39 17.06
N LEU A 343 -5.09 -15.01 17.06
CA LEU A 343 -5.71 -15.64 18.24
C LEU A 343 -5.22 -17.06 18.50
N GLY A 344 -4.48 -17.65 17.56
CA GLY A 344 -3.92 -19.00 17.65
C GLY A 344 -2.74 -19.15 18.61
N PRO A 345 -2.04 -20.30 18.57
CA PRO A 345 -0.88 -20.56 19.40
C PRO A 345 0.31 -19.69 18.99
N PHE A 346 1.08 -19.24 19.99
CA PHE A 346 2.37 -18.58 19.77
C PHE A 346 3.42 -19.61 19.35
N ALA A 347 4.38 -19.20 18.52
CA ALA A 347 5.54 -20.00 18.20
C ALA A 347 6.54 -19.94 19.36
N HIS A 348 7.10 -21.09 19.74
CA HIS A 348 8.00 -21.21 20.88
C HIS A 348 9.20 -22.10 20.58
N LYS A 349 10.32 -21.83 21.24
CA LYS A 349 11.46 -22.74 21.33
C LYS A 349 12.03 -22.70 22.75
N GLU A 350 12.37 -23.87 23.30
CA GLU A 350 12.95 -23.97 24.64
C GLU A 350 14.39 -23.46 24.70
N GLY A 351 15.12 -23.55 23.58
CA GLY A 351 16.51 -23.12 23.48
C GLY A 351 16.94 -22.83 22.04
N PRO A 352 18.18 -22.36 21.83
CA PRO A 352 18.65 -21.94 20.51
C PRO A 352 18.62 -23.05 19.45
N ASN A 353 18.85 -24.30 19.87
CA ASN A 353 18.97 -25.48 19.00
C ASN A 353 17.66 -26.30 18.90
N TYR A 354 16.60 -25.87 19.61
CA TYR A 354 15.31 -26.54 19.56
C TYR A 354 14.53 -26.10 18.33
N GLN A 355 13.71 -27.01 17.81
CA GLN A 355 12.77 -26.69 16.74
C GLN A 355 11.67 -25.78 17.27
N TRP A 356 11.10 -24.99 16.37
CA TRP A 356 9.94 -24.18 16.69
C TRP A 356 8.70 -25.07 16.80
N VAL A 357 8.00 -24.93 17.92
CA VAL A 357 6.80 -25.68 18.25
C VAL A 357 5.67 -24.72 18.61
N SER A 358 4.44 -25.23 18.66
CA SER A 358 3.31 -24.49 19.21
C SER A 358 3.47 -24.39 20.74
N TYR A 359 3.30 -23.19 21.27
CA TYR A 359 3.34 -22.98 22.72
C TYR A 359 2.14 -23.65 23.39
N GLN A 360 2.41 -24.60 24.30
CA GLN A 360 1.39 -25.36 25.05
C GLN A 360 1.26 -24.92 26.51
N GLY A 361 2.08 -23.96 26.96
CA GLY A 361 2.04 -23.46 28.33
C GLY A 361 0.87 -22.49 28.58
N ARG A 362 0.81 -21.97 29.80
CA ARG A 362 -0.20 -20.97 30.17
C ARG A 362 0.10 -19.62 29.52
N VAL A 363 -0.82 -19.13 28.70
CA VAL A 363 -0.77 -17.77 28.17
C VAL A 363 -1.23 -16.77 29.25
N PRO A 364 -0.47 -15.70 29.54
CA PRO A 364 -0.82 -14.74 30.58
C PRO A 364 -2.02 -13.87 30.17
N TYR A 365 -2.63 -13.19 31.15
CA TYR A 365 -3.80 -12.33 30.94
C TYR A 365 -3.50 -10.85 31.28
N PRO A 366 -3.91 -9.87 30.44
CA PRO A 366 -4.62 -10.03 29.17
C PRO A 366 -3.73 -10.71 28.13
N ARG A 367 -4.36 -11.36 27.15
CA ARG A 367 -3.64 -12.11 26.13
C ARG A 367 -2.69 -11.16 25.37
N PRO A 368 -1.39 -11.45 25.28
CA PRO A 368 -0.43 -10.67 24.50
C PRO A 368 -0.94 -10.40 23.07
N GLY A 369 -0.86 -9.15 22.63
CA GLY A 369 -1.40 -8.69 21.34
C GLY A 369 -2.86 -8.21 21.36
N MET A 370 -3.54 -8.23 22.51
CA MET A 370 -4.82 -7.50 22.69
C MET A 370 -4.59 -6.02 23.00
N CYS A 371 -5.50 -5.18 22.53
CA CYS A 371 -5.48 -3.74 22.79
C CYS A 371 -6.03 -3.46 24.19
N PRO A 372 -5.48 -2.46 24.92
CA PRO A 372 -6.11 -1.99 26.14
C PRO A 372 -7.47 -1.37 25.79
N SER A 373 -8.48 -1.69 26.61
CA SER A 373 -9.85 -1.22 26.41
C SER A 373 -10.38 -0.65 27.72
N LYS A 374 -10.95 0.56 27.64
CA LYS A 374 -11.55 1.25 28.80
C LYS A 374 -12.98 0.78 29.08
N THR A 375 -13.61 0.14 28.11
CA THR A 375 -15.04 -0.21 28.10
C THR A 375 -15.29 -1.61 28.64
N PHE A 376 -14.48 -2.59 28.23
CA PHE A 376 -14.69 -4.01 28.56
C PHE A 376 -13.44 -4.69 29.18
N GLY A 377 -12.35 -3.93 29.37
CA GLY A 377 -11.07 -4.45 29.90
C GLY A 377 -10.79 -4.03 31.34
N THR A 378 -9.91 -4.78 32.00
CA THR A 378 -9.36 -4.42 33.33
C THR A 378 -8.30 -3.31 33.23
N PHE A 379 -7.73 -3.10 32.04
CA PHE A 379 -6.55 -2.25 31.82
C PHE A 379 -6.86 -1.18 30.78
N GLY A 380 -6.79 0.09 31.18
CA GLY A 380 -7.04 1.25 30.30
C GLY A 380 -5.83 1.69 29.47
N SER A 381 -4.65 1.11 29.73
CA SER A 381 -3.39 1.42 29.05
C SER A 381 -2.44 0.22 29.05
N THR A 382 -1.56 0.12 28.05
CA THR A 382 -0.51 -0.92 28.00
C THR A 382 0.52 -0.77 29.12
N LYS A 383 0.65 0.43 29.72
CA LYS A 383 1.50 0.64 30.92
C LYS A 383 0.97 -0.09 32.14
N ASP A 384 -0.33 -0.39 32.17
CA ASP A 384 -0.96 -1.07 33.30
C ASP A 384 -0.89 -2.59 33.17
N PHE A 385 -0.39 -3.11 32.03
CA PHE A 385 -0.25 -4.54 31.82
C PHE A 385 0.74 -5.18 32.82
N PRO A 386 0.42 -6.37 33.37
CA PRO A 386 1.33 -7.09 34.26
C PRO A 386 2.69 -7.39 33.61
N ASP A 387 3.76 -7.42 34.41
CA ASP A 387 5.12 -7.70 33.94
C ASP A 387 5.22 -9.06 33.21
N GLU A 388 4.42 -10.07 33.62
CA GLU A 388 4.35 -11.38 32.95
C GLU A 388 3.85 -11.29 31.49
N VAL A 389 2.87 -10.42 31.21
CA VAL A 389 2.32 -10.21 29.86
C VAL A 389 3.36 -9.54 28.99
N ILE A 390 4.03 -8.51 29.50
CA ILE A 390 5.08 -7.77 28.80
C ILE A 390 6.28 -8.68 28.50
N GLN A 391 6.71 -9.49 29.47
CA GLN A 391 7.80 -10.44 29.27
C GLN A 391 7.43 -11.54 28.27
N PHE A 392 6.18 -12.02 28.30
CA PHE A 392 5.71 -13.00 27.33
C PHE A 392 5.71 -12.42 25.91
N ALA A 393 5.10 -11.24 25.73
CA ALA A 393 5.04 -10.56 24.43
C ALA A 393 6.44 -10.31 23.86
N ARG A 394 7.40 -9.92 24.72
CA ARG A 394 8.80 -9.69 24.31
C ARG A 394 9.46 -10.91 23.68
N HIS A 395 9.14 -12.10 24.17
CA HIS A 395 9.78 -13.34 23.76
C HIS A 395 8.97 -14.16 22.74
N HIS A 396 7.69 -13.84 22.55
CA HIS A 396 6.78 -14.56 21.66
C HIS A 396 6.09 -13.64 20.63
N PRO A 397 6.84 -12.86 19.81
CA PRO A 397 6.25 -12.03 18.77
C PRO A 397 5.72 -12.84 17.57
N LEU A 398 6.16 -14.10 17.38
CA LEU A 398 5.79 -14.93 16.23
C LEU A 398 4.61 -15.86 16.56
N MET A 399 3.60 -15.89 15.70
CA MET A 399 2.50 -16.85 15.75
C MET A 399 2.90 -18.16 15.06
N TYR A 400 2.46 -19.30 15.62
CA TYR A 400 2.78 -20.62 15.07
C TYR A 400 1.95 -20.94 13.83
N ASN A 401 0.65 -20.65 13.87
CA ASN A 401 -0.23 -20.89 12.73
C ASN A 401 -0.02 -19.82 11.65
N PRO A 402 0.12 -20.22 10.37
CA PRO A 402 0.14 -19.28 9.27
C PRO A 402 -1.27 -18.73 8.97
N VAL A 403 -1.32 -17.64 8.21
CA VAL A 403 -2.53 -17.18 7.52
C VAL A 403 -2.54 -17.81 6.13
N LEU A 404 -3.56 -18.62 5.86
CA LEU A 404 -3.78 -19.26 4.55
C LEU A 404 -4.67 -18.37 3.67
N PRO A 405 -4.53 -18.44 2.33
CA PRO A 405 -5.33 -17.63 1.43
C PRO A 405 -6.77 -18.17 1.37
N HIS A 406 -7.71 -17.30 1.05
CA HIS A 406 -9.10 -17.66 0.81
C HIS A 406 -9.18 -18.72 -0.30
N GLY A 407 -9.87 -19.83 -0.04
CA GLY A 407 -9.90 -20.98 -0.95
C GLY A 407 -8.64 -21.86 -0.94
N GLN A 408 -7.68 -21.59 -0.04
CA GLN A 408 -6.43 -22.33 0.16
C GLN A 408 -5.53 -22.46 -1.09
N ARG A 409 -5.69 -21.55 -2.05
CA ARG A 409 -4.89 -21.48 -3.28
C ARG A 409 -4.82 -20.05 -3.81
N PRO A 410 -3.91 -19.72 -4.74
CA PRO A 410 -3.89 -18.42 -5.40
C PRO A 410 -5.16 -18.22 -6.24
N LEU A 411 -5.60 -16.96 -6.32
CA LEU A 411 -6.70 -16.55 -7.19
C LEU A 411 -6.23 -16.44 -8.65
N PHE A 412 -5.00 -15.97 -8.84
CA PHE A 412 -4.35 -15.88 -10.14
C PHE A 412 -2.90 -16.32 -10.05
N LEU A 413 -2.41 -16.99 -11.08
CA LEU A 413 -1.03 -17.46 -11.16
C LEU A 413 -0.53 -17.28 -12.60
N GLN A 414 0.66 -16.73 -12.71
CA GLN A 414 1.40 -16.62 -13.96
C GLN A 414 2.79 -17.24 -13.74
N ALA A 415 3.11 -18.28 -14.51
CA ALA A 415 4.41 -18.95 -14.47
C ALA A 415 4.96 -19.09 -15.88
N ALA A 416 6.28 -19.34 -15.99
CA ALA A 416 6.97 -19.51 -17.27
C ALA A 416 6.87 -18.29 -18.21
N VAL A 417 6.79 -17.09 -17.63
CA VAL A 417 6.94 -15.80 -18.34
C VAL A 417 8.23 -15.12 -17.88
N PRO A 418 8.89 -14.30 -18.73
CA PRO A 418 10.18 -13.70 -18.42
C PRO A 418 10.06 -12.42 -17.55
N TYR A 419 9.01 -12.31 -16.75
CA TYR A 419 8.72 -11.15 -15.92
C TYR A 419 8.02 -11.53 -14.61
N THR A 420 8.08 -10.64 -13.62
CA THR A 420 7.37 -10.79 -12.35
C THR A 420 6.47 -9.59 -12.07
N PHE A 421 5.37 -9.81 -11.35
CA PHE A 421 4.47 -8.72 -10.98
C PHE A 421 5.05 -7.88 -9.85
N THR A 422 4.92 -6.57 -9.97
CA THR A 422 5.53 -5.61 -9.03
C THR A 422 4.52 -4.92 -8.13
N ARG A 423 3.32 -4.60 -8.64
CA ARG A 423 2.24 -3.89 -7.93
C ARG A 423 0.86 -4.45 -8.28
N ILE A 424 -0.14 -4.17 -7.47
CA ILE A 424 -1.54 -4.52 -7.71
C ILE A 424 -2.48 -3.40 -7.30
N VAL A 425 -3.48 -3.12 -8.14
CA VAL A 425 -4.71 -2.45 -7.71
C VAL A 425 -5.91 -3.27 -8.15
N VAL A 426 -6.98 -3.19 -7.38
CA VAL A 426 -8.23 -3.92 -7.64
C VAL A 426 -9.38 -2.93 -7.71
N ASP A 427 -10.13 -2.95 -8.81
CA ASP A 427 -11.40 -2.24 -8.93
C ASP A 427 -12.57 -3.23 -8.79
N ARG A 428 -13.71 -2.75 -8.29
CA ARG A 428 -14.96 -3.53 -8.22
C ARG A 428 -15.89 -3.05 -9.31
N VAL A 429 -16.09 -3.86 -10.33
CA VAL A 429 -16.85 -3.47 -11.52
C VAL A 429 -18.14 -4.27 -11.61
N THR A 430 -19.26 -3.56 -11.73
CA THR A 430 -20.56 -4.18 -12.02
C THR A 430 -20.67 -4.41 -13.52
N ALA A 431 -20.82 -5.68 -13.92
CA ALA A 431 -20.99 -6.06 -15.32
C ALA A 431 -22.46 -5.92 -15.79
N ALA A 432 -22.67 -5.95 -17.10
CA ALA A 432 -23.98 -5.74 -17.75
C ALA A 432 -24.94 -6.94 -17.64
N ASP A 433 -24.41 -8.13 -17.39
CA ASP A 433 -25.15 -9.39 -17.40
C ASP A 433 -26.08 -9.58 -16.19
N GLY A 434 -25.90 -8.81 -15.11
CA GLY A 434 -26.82 -8.75 -13.97
C GLY A 434 -27.11 -10.10 -13.26
N HIS A 435 -26.48 -11.18 -13.70
CA HIS A 435 -26.61 -12.53 -13.13
C HIS A 435 -25.90 -12.66 -11.80
N TYR A 436 -24.98 -11.74 -11.52
CA TYR A 436 -24.27 -11.63 -10.27
C TYR A 436 -24.56 -10.24 -9.70
N ASP A 437 -25.39 -10.18 -8.65
CA ASP A 437 -25.69 -8.93 -7.93
C ASP A 437 -24.43 -8.31 -7.29
N ASP A 438 -23.35 -9.08 -7.15
CA ASP A 438 -22.07 -8.62 -6.58
C ASP A 438 -21.04 -8.24 -7.68
N PRO A 439 -20.38 -7.07 -7.56
CA PRO A 439 -19.38 -6.61 -8.51
C PRO A 439 -18.15 -7.51 -8.55
N GLN A 440 -17.62 -7.76 -9.75
CA GLN A 440 -16.48 -8.64 -9.97
C GLN A 440 -15.15 -7.91 -9.69
N PRO A 441 -14.15 -8.59 -9.11
CA PRO A 441 -12.84 -8.02 -8.89
C PRO A 441 -12.06 -7.97 -10.20
N HIS A 442 -11.59 -6.78 -10.51
CA HIS A 442 -10.84 -6.46 -11.70
C HIS A 442 -9.42 -6.04 -11.30
N PHE A 443 -8.40 -6.75 -11.79
CA PHE A 443 -6.99 -6.53 -11.44
C PHE A 443 -6.26 -5.74 -12.50
N SER A 444 -5.47 -4.77 -12.05
CA SER A 444 -4.37 -4.20 -12.84
C SER A 444 -3.05 -4.67 -12.22
N LEU A 445 -2.30 -5.47 -12.96
CA LEU A 445 -1.08 -6.15 -12.53
C LEU A 445 0.10 -5.69 -13.40
N PRO A 446 0.81 -4.63 -13.02
CA PRO A 446 2.08 -4.30 -13.65
C PRO A 446 3.17 -5.34 -13.41
N ALA A 447 4.07 -5.43 -14.38
CA ALA A 447 5.26 -6.25 -14.34
C ALA A 447 6.56 -5.41 -14.26
N ASP A 448 7.65 -6.09 -13.94
CA ASP A 448 9.03 -5.56 -13.87
C ASP A 448 9.63 -5.20 -15.24
N VAL A 449 8.88 -5.39 -16.32
CA VAL A 449 9.24 -5.02 -17.70
C VAL A 449 8.41 -3.85 -18.24
N GLY A 450 7.75 -3.09 -17.37
CA GLY A 450 7.00 -1.88 -17.74
C GLY A 450 5.68 -2.16 -18.48
N THR A 451 5.17 -3.40 -18.42
CA THR A 451 3.84 -3.78 -18.90
C THR A 451 2.81 -3.70 -17.78
N VAL A 452 1.54 -3.51 -18.14
CA VAL A 452 0.38 -3.63 -17.25
C VAL A 452 -0.58 -4.66 -17.83
N LEU A 453 -0.87 -5.70 -17.05
CA LEU A 453 -1.84 -6.71 -17.39
C LEU A 453 -3.19 -6.38 -16.73
N LYS A 454 -4.27 -6.61 -17.48
CA LYS A 454 -5.64 -6.46 -17.01
C LYS A 454 -6.27 -7.84 -16.89
N VAL A 455 -6.66 -8.22 -15.68
CA VAL A 455 -7.19 -9.56 -15.41
C VAL A 455 -8.54 -9.45 -14.72
N VAL A 456 -9.49 -10.30 -15.11
CA VAL A 456 -10.79 -10.43 -14.44
C VAL A 456 -10.93 -11.84 -13.89
N SER A 457 -11.57 -11.95 -12.74
CA SER A 457 -11.92 -13.21 -12.12
C SER A 457 -13.39 -13.53 -12.37
N VAL A 458 -13.67 -14.49 -13.25
CA VAL A 458 -15.03 -14.90 -13.63
C VAL A 458 -15.41 -16.18 -12.89
N PRO A 459 -16.49 -16.20 -12.09
CA PRO A 459 -16.98 -17.43 -11.47
C PRO A 459 -17.51 -18.38 -12.56
N LYS A 460 -17.04 -19.63 -12.58
CA LYS A 460 -17.39 -20.61 -13.62
C LYS A 460 -18.67 -21.38 -13.29
N GLU A 461 -18.94 -21.62 -11.99
CA GLU A 461 -20.13 -22.36 -11.49
C GLU A 461 -20.49 -22.03 -10.03
N SER A 462 -19.49 -21.64 -9.21
CA SER A 462 -19.66 -21.15 -7.84
C SER A 462 -18.53 -20.16 -7.49
N TRP A 463 -18.70 -19.34 -6.44
CA TRP A 463 -17.65 -18.46 -5.93
C TRP A 463 -16.37 -19.21 -5.50
N HIS A 464 -16.45 -20.52 -5.31
CA HIS A 464 -15.30 -21.38 -4.99
C HIS A 464 -14.52 -21.84 -6.22
N HIS A 465 -15.04 -21.64 -7.44
CA HIS A 465 -14.42 -22.01 -8.71
C HIS A 465 -14.40 -20.80 -9.65
N VAL A 466 -13.42 -19.93 -9.43
CA VAL A 466 -13.17 -18.72 -10.22
C VAL A 466 -12.10 -19.01 -11.26
N GLU A 467 -12.36 -18.64 -12.50
CA GLU A 467 -11.40 -18.69 -13.60
C GLU A 467 -10.86 -17.28 -13.87
N PRO A 468 -9.54 -17.06 -13.73
CA PRO A 468 -8.94 -15.80 -14.11
C PRO A 468 -8.83 -15.72 -15.64
N LEU A 469 -9.17 -14.56 -16.19
CA LEU A 469 -9.08 -14.26 -17.61
C LEU A 469 -8.21 -13.02 -17.82
N LEU A 470 -7.10 -13.19 -18.56
CA LEU A 470 -6.28 -12.08 -19.04
C LEU A 470 -7.00 -11.39 -20.20
N LEU A 471 -7.34 -10.12 -20.03
CA LEU A 471 -8.06 -9.32 -21.02
C LEU A 471 -7.11 -8.56 -21.96
N GLU A 472 -6.05 -7.98 -21.40
CA GLU A 472 -5.10 -7.17 -22.16
C GLU A 472 -3.75 -7.10 -21.44
N GLU A 473 -2.70 -6.92 -22.23
CA GLU A 473 -1.34 -6.63 -21.79
C GLU A 473 -0.86 -5.39 -22.55
N LEU A 474 -0.53 -4.33 -21.80
CA LEU A 474 -0.16 -3.02 -22.35
C LEU A 474 1.26 -2.65 -21.95
N GLN A 475 2.14 -2.43 -22.93
CA GLN A 475 3.45 -1.81 -22.67
C GLN A 475 3.25 -0.33 -22.32
N VAL A 476 3.48 0.04 -21.06
CA VAL A 476 3.29 1.42 -20.57
C VAL A 476 4.55 2.24 -20.73
N PHE A 477 5.71 1.67 -20.39
CA PHE A 477 7.02 2.33 -20.49
C PHE A 477 7.84 1.72 -21.63
N GLN A 478 8.28 2.55 -22.58
CA GLN A 478 8.96 2.08 -23.79
C GLN A 478 10.37 1.53 -23.54
N ASP A 479 11.01 2.00 -22.48
CA ASP A 479 12.32 1.57 -21.99
C ASP A 479 12.24 0.29 -21.12
N ALA A 480 11.05 -0.32 -21.02
CA ALA A 480 10.77 -1.45 -20.14
C ALA A 480 11.11 -1.18 -18.66
N SER A 481 11.06 0.09 -18.22
CA SER A 481 11.30 0.44 -16.82
C SER A 481 10.27 -0.24 -15.91
N PRO A 482 10.70 -0.94 -14.83
CA PRO A 482 9.79 -1.58 -13.89
C PRO A 482 8.79 -0.57 -13.33
N VAL A 483 7.52 -0.97 -13.24
CA VAL A 483 6.52 -0.15 -12.56
C VAL A 483 6.72 -0.30 -11.05
N THR A 484 7.10 0.78 -10.39
CA THR A 484 7.42 0.79 -8.96
C THR A 484 6.32 1.38 -8.10
N SER A 485 5.31 2.02 -8.67
CA SER A 485 4.16 2.60 -7.94
C SER A 485 2.89 2.58 -8.80
N LEU A 486 1.73 2.43 -8.17
CA LEU A 486 0.45 2.30 -8.87
C LEU A 486 -0.68 2.92 -8.03
N GLN A 487 -1.53 3.73 -8.66
CA GLN A 487 -2.71 4.34 -8.04
C GLN A 487 -3.93 4.24 -8.97
N LEU A 488 -5.08 3.92 -8.39
CA LEU A 488 -6.35 3.73 -9.09
C LEU A 488 -7.34 4.85 -8.74
N SER A 489 -7.90 5.51 -9.75
CA SER A 489 -9.08 6.37 -9.60
C SER A 489 -10.28 5.70 -10.25
N SER A 490 -11.11 5.01 -9.46
CA SER A 490 -12.38 4.46 -9.96
C SER A 490 -13.36 5.57 -10.35
N LYS A 491 -13.32 6.75 -9.70
CA LYS A 491 -14.20 7.88 -10.05
C LYS A 491 -13.88 8.46 -11.42
N ARG A 492 -12.60 8.64 -11.73
CA ARG A 492 -12.14 9.21 -13.02
C ARG A 492 -11.85 8.14 -14.07
N GLN A 493 -11.83 6.88 -13.67
CA GLN A 493 -11.58 5.72 -14.53
C GLN A 493 -10.19 5.76 -15.15
N GLN A 494 -9.22 6.11 -14.31
CA GLN A 494 -7.82 6.26 -14.66
C GLN A 494 -6.94 5.43 -13.73
N LEU A 495 -5.85 4.92 -14.29
CA LEU A 495 -4.76 4.28 -13.57
C LEU A 495 -3.51 5.13 -13.77
N TYR A 496 -2.79 5.35 -12.67
CA TYR A 496 -1.54 6.13 -12.64
C TYR A 496 -0.41 5.20 -12.20
N ALA A 497 0.63 5.10 -13.02
CA ALA A 497 1.78 4.23 -12.79
C ALA A 497 3.06 5.06 -12.74
N GLY A 498 3.97 4.76 -11.81
CA GLY A 498 5.29 5.37 -11.76
C GLY A 498 6.40 4.34 -11.95
N SER A 499 7.50 4.79 -12.56
CA SER A 499 8.73 4.01 -12.74
C SER A 499 9.94 4.81 -12.28
N LEU A 500 11.15 4.31 -12.57
CA LEU A 500 12.36 5.11 -12.38
C LEU A 500 12.45 6.26 -13.38
N THR A 501 11.85 6.15 -14.56
CA THR A 501 12.08 7.09 -15.67
C THR A 501 10.92 8.03 -15.93
N ALA A 502 9.68 7.64 -15.63
CA ALA A 502 8.51 8.44 -15.90
C ALA A 502 7.28 8.09 -15.05
N LEU A 503 6.26 8.94 -15.14
CA LEU A 503 4.88 8.68 -14.73
C LEU A 503 4.02 8.42 -15.97
N ALA A 504 3.04 7.54 -15.83
CA ALA A 504 2.08 7.21 -16.87
C ALA A 504 0.65 7.30 -16.33
N GLN A 505 -0.26 7.80 -17.16
CA GLN A 505 -1.70 7.82 -16.94
C GLN A 505 -2.36 7.06 -18.09
N LEU A 506 -3.22 6.10 -17.75
CA LEU A 506 -3.95 5.30 -18.72
C LEU A 506 -5.42 5.09 -18.29
N PRO A 507 -6.36 5.05 -19.24
CA PRO A 507 -7.76 4.75 -18.93
C PRO A 507 -7.93 3.28 -18.53
N LEU A 508 -8.85 3.00 -17.59
CA LEU A 508 -9.16 1.64 -17.14
C LEU A 508 -9.85 0.77 -18.21
N HIS A 509 -10.48 1.41 -19.19
CA HIS A 509 -11.19 0.74 -20.27
C HIS A 509 -10.91 1.44 -21.59
N ARG A 510 -10.96 0.67 -22.67
CA ARG A 510 -10.76 1.14 -24.04
C ARG A 510 -11.73 0.43 -24.97
N CYS A 511 -13.02 0.50 -24.66
CA CYS A 511 -14.06 -0.27 -25.35
C CYS A 511 -14.05 -0.06 -26.88
N GLY A 512 -13.75 1.16 -27.33
CA GLY A 512 -13.64 1.48 -28.76
C GLY A 512 -12.47 0.80 -29.48
N ALA A 513 -11.55 0.13 -28.77
CA ALA A 513 -10.44 -0.61 -29.35
C ALA A 513 -10.79 -2.07 -29.71
N TYR A 514 -11.83 -2.66 -29.11
CA TYR A 514 -12.13 -4.08 -29.27
C TYR A 514 -12.71 -4.44 -30.64
N GLY A 515 -13.30 -3.49 -31.36
CA GLY A 515 -13.85 -3.71 -32.69
C GLY A 515 -15.07 -2.86 -33.00
N LYS A 516 -15.59 -2.97 -34.22
CA LYS A 516 -16.80 -2.25 -34.66
C LYS A 516 -18.04 -3.16 -34.69
N ALA A 517 -17.88 -4.45 -34.42
CA ALA A 517 -18.98 -5.40 -34.37
C ALA A 517 -19.37 -5.78 -32.92
N CYS A 518 -20.65 -6.09 -32.73
CA CYS A 518 -21.18 -6.59 -31.45
C CYS A 518 -20.41 -7.83 -30.95
N ALA A 519 -20.13 -8.78 -31.83
CA ALA A 519 -19.43 -10.01 -31.48
C ALA A 519 -18.04 -9.75 -30.88
N GLU A 520 -17.29 -8.79 -31.43
CA GLU A 520 -15.95 -8.43 -30.95
C GLU A 520 -16.02 -7.80 -29.55
N CYS A 521 -16.99 -6.91 -29.33
CA CYS A 521 -17.23 -6.28 -28.01
C CYS A 521 -17.59 -7.32 -26.94
N CYS A 522 -18.48 -8.27 -27.25
CA CYS A 522 -18.88 -9.32 -26.32
C CYS A 522 -17.75 -10.33 -26.05
N LEU A 523 -16.95 -10.67 -27.06
CA LEU A 523 -15.81 -11.59 -26.90
C LEU A 523 -14.67 -10.99 -26.07
N ALA A 524 -14.56 -9.66 -26.00
CA ALA A 524 -13.58 -8.99 -25.16
C ALA A 524 -13.74 -9.29 -23.67
N ARG A 525 -14.96 -9.64 -23.21
CA ARG A 525 -15.29 -9.99 -21.81
C ARG A 525 -14.81 -8.95 -20.78
N ASP A 526 -14.66 -7.69 -21.21
CA ASP A 526 -14.25 -6.59 -20.36
C ASP A 526 -15.49 -6.04 -19.61
N PRO A 527 -15.55 -6.12 -18.27
CA PRO A 527 -16.72 -5.72 -17.50
C PRO A 527 -17.00 -4.21 -17.58
N TYR A 528 -16.04 -3.40 -18.02
CA TYR A 528 -16.26 -1.98 -18.28
C TYR A 528 -16.94 -1.69 -19.63
N CYS A 529 -17.07 -2.68 -20.51
CA CYS A 529 -17.48 -2.49 -21.90
C CYS A 529 -18.77 -3.24 -22.22
N ALA A 530 -19.65 -2.57 -22.94
CA ALA A 530 -20.90 -3.15 -23.44
C ALA A 530 -21.19 -2.63 -24.84
N TRP A 531 -21.95 -3.42 -25.60
CA TRP A 531 -22.45 -3.01 -26.91
C TRP A 531 -23.72 -2.17 -26.74
N ASP A 532 -23.70 -0.91 -27.19
CA ASP A 532 -24.86 0.00 -27.05
C ASP A 532 -25.88 -0.09 -28.19
N GLY A 533 -25.66 -1.00 -29.14
CA GLY A 533 -26.43 -1.13 -30.37
C GLY A 533 -25.70 -0.60 -31.60
N THR A 534 -24.76 0.33 -31.43
CA THR A 534 -24.03 0.99 -32.52
C THR A 534 -22.51 0.81 -32.43
N ALA A 535 -21.95 0.84 -31.21
CA ALA A 535 -20.53 0.74 -30.96
C ALA A 535 -20.26 0.05 -29.61
N CYS A 536 -19.02 -0.40 -29.42
CA CYS A 536 -18.55 -0.89 -28.14
C CYS A 536 -18.18 0.31 -27.25
N THR A 537 -18.99 0.58 -26.25
CA THR A 537 -18.85 1.75 -25.37
C THR A 537 -18.79 1.31 -23.90
N ARG A 538 -18.51 2.28 -23.03
CA ARG A 538 -18.45 2.03 -21.59
C ARG A 538 -19.82 1.63 -21.08
N TYR A 539 -19.88 0.54 -20.32
CA TYR A 539 -21.09 0.16 -19.60
C TYR A 539 -21.41 1.19 -18.50
N VAL A 540 -22.66 1.65 -18.49
CA VAL A 540 -23.21 2.51 -17.44
C VAL A 540 -24.48 1.84 -16.92
N PRO A 541 -24.56 1.52 -15.62
CA PRO A 541 -25.76 0.92 -15.04
C PRO A 541 -26.98 1.82 -15.28
N ASN A 542 -28.06 1.24 -15.78
CA ASN A 542 -29.28 1.98 -16.04
C ASN A 542 -29.98 2.29 -14.70
N THR A 543 -29.96 3.56 -14.25
CA THR A 543 -30.59 4.00 -12.99
C THR A 543 -32.11 4.07 -13.05
N LYS A 544 -32.72 3.62 -14.15
CA LYS A 544 -34.16 3.50 -14.33
C LYS A 544 -34.57 2.03 -14.36
N ARG A 545 -34.79 1.43 -13.19
CA ARG A 545 -35.73 0.32 -13.03
C ARG A 545 -36.29 0.28 -11.63
#